data_AF-A0A8T3RA10-F1
#
_entry.id   AF-A0A8T3RA10-F1
#
_cell.length_a   1.000
_cell.length_b   1.000
_cell.length_c   1.000
_cell.angle_alpha   90.00
_cell.angle_beta   90.00
_cell.angle_gamma   90.00
#
_symmetry.space_group_name_H-M   'P 1'
#
loop_
_entity.id
_entity.type
_entity.pdbx_description
1 polymer ?
#
loop_
_entity_poly.entity_id
_entity_poly.type
_entity_poly.pdbx_seq_one_letter_code
_entity_poly.pdbx_strand_id
1 'polypeptide(L)'
;MRLVEIRLLDGPNVYRLEPAVKLEVAIGRRRTWFGERSPGRHAQVHLGAVVATKMAPASVRDLALWVRRLHDLAGAAAWLAEEGRAASAKRARIPVAIHRTSEPGHWVVSFPWRERERAESIAASAHRLVELDIRLNARPADGAGGSRSLARALRRAAEAGTTPPEWVRDRDRRVPAVSISGTNGKSTTTRMIARIMRTAGKHVGMSTSDGVLIDDQMVEEGDLTGPLGAQRVLSDEYVDVAVLETARGGIVLRGVGYESNDASVLTNVSADHLDLHGLHTLPELAEVKVVIARMTKTSGTVVLNADDPLVAAQARRLRARIRFFTLDPRNPRVRRHTARGGIAMVLEDGALVEVEGPQRRRIVAVGEVPSTVGGLARHNVANALAAAGAARSLGASLRDVAAGLRDFRPSAEQAPGRLNLYRVGERLVIVDFAHNEAGLEVIFDLVDGLVGVRGVRTTPVVAIVGTAGDRPDDSLRAIGRLAAERADELALKETLRYLRGRTRESVVGEFRAGMASVGVATAARMPVHEDEALALRAALTDPGRLASGPGAAVVVLMCHTHRAAVSDTLTELGAESVTDVDWLAGRATAGAA
;
A
#
# COMPACT_ATOMS: atom_id res chain seq x y z
N MET A 1 -31.05 4.19 13.57
CA MET A 1 -29.87 4.22 12.67
C MET A 1 -28.83 5.10 13.34
N ARG A 2 -27.56 4.72 13.33
CA ARG A 2 -26.48 5.51 13.95
C ARG A 2 -25.48 5.94 12.88
N LEU A 3 -25.06 7.20 12.91
CA LEU A 3 -23.97 7.69 12.09
C LEU A 3 -22.64 7.07 12.56
N VAL A 4 -21.89 6.46 11.63
CA VAL A 4 -20.53 5.97 11.88
C VAL A 4 -19.55 7.06 11.47
N GLU A 5 -19.59 7.50 10.22
CA GLU A 5 -18.79 8.62 9.73
C GLU A 5 -19.41 9.30 8.50
N ILE A 6 -19.06 10.57 8.32
CA ILE A 6 -19.16 11.29 7.05
C ILE A 6 -17.72 11.58 6.63
N ARG A 7 -17.32 11.10 5.46
CA ARG A 7 -15.98 11.31 4.94
C ARG A 7 -16.06 11.83 3.52
N LEU A 8 -15.38 12.94 3.26
CA LEU A 8 -15.20 13.49 1.93
C LEU A 8 -13.89 12.96 1.36
N LEU A 9 -13.98 12.34 0.19
CA LEU A 9 -12.85 11.81 -0.56
C LEU A 9 -12.63 12.74 -1.74
N ASP A 10 -11.43 13.31 -1.84
CA ASP A 10 -11.07 14.40 -2.75
C ASP A 10 -10.83 13.92 -4.19
N GLY A 11 -10.78 12.60 -4.44
CA GLY A 11 -10.61 12.03 -5.78
C GLY A 11 -10.96 10.53 -5.87
N PRO A 12 -10.42 9.77 -6.84
CA PRO A 12 -10.75 8.37 -7.04
C PRO A 12 -10.60 7.53 -5.78
N ASN A 13 -11.60 6.71 -5.50
CA ASN A 13 -11.69 5.92 -4.28
C ASN A 13 -12.39 4.58 -4.54
N VAL A 14 -12.58 3.80 -3.47
CA VAL A 14 -13.17 2.45 -3.53
C VAL A 14 -14.56 2.47 -4.18
N TYR A 15 -15.37 3.47 -3.83
CA TYR A 15 -16.77 3.56 -4.22
C TYR A 15 -16.95 4.22 -5.59
N ARG A 16 -16.21 5.30 -5.86
CA ARG A 16 -16.36 6.13 -7.07
C ARG A 16 -14.97 6.58 -7.55
N LEU A 17 -14.76 6.66 -8.87
CA LEU A 17 -13.49 7.13 -9.45
C LEU A 17 -13.48 8.66 -9.65
N GLU A 18 -14.13 9.36 -8.74
CA GLU A 18 -14.30 10.82 -8.71
C GLU A 18 -14.52 11.24 -7.25
N PRO A 19 -14.39 12.54 -6.92
CA PRO A 19 -14.62 13.03 -5.57
C PRO A 19 -15.99 12.59 -5.05
N ALA A 20 -16.01 11.96 -3.88
CA ALA A 20 -17.24 11.35 -3.34
C ALA A 20 -17.36 11.50 -1.83
N VAL A 21 -18.59 11.69 -1.36
CA VAL A 21 -18.94 11.52 0.04
C VAL A 21 -19.11 10.04 0.32
N LYS A 22 -18.48 9.55 1.38
CA LYS A 22 -18.77 8.27 2.04
C LYS A 22 -19.57 8.58 3.31
N LEU A 23 -20.86 8.27 3.29
CA LEU A 23 -21.74 8.36 4.47
C LEU A 23 -21.97 6.95 5.01
N GLU A 24 -21.31 6.61 6.10
CA GLU A 24 -21.40 5.29 6.73
C GLU A 24 -22.36 5.31 7.93
N VAL A 25 -23.27 4.35 7.96
CA VAL A 25 -24.27 4.19 9.01
C VAL A 25 -24.36 2.75 9.50
N ALA A 26 -24.64 2.59 10.79
CA ALA A 26 -24.87 1.30 11.43
C ALA A 26 -26.36 1.10 11.75
N ILE A 27 -26.87 -0.09 11.43
CA ILE A 27 -28.25 -0.53 11.69
C ILE A 27 -28.25 -1.72 12.66
N GLY A 28 -29.02 -1.63 13.74
CA GLY A 28 -29.17 -2.70 14.73
C GLY A 28 -28.15 -2.62 15.88
N ARG A 29 -28.04 -3.72 16.66
CA ARG A 29 -27.10 -3.84 17.78
C ARG A 29 -25.68 -4.05 17.27
N ARG A 30 -24.68 -3.48 17.95
CA ARG A 30 -23.26 -3.71 17.66
C ARG A 30 -22.98 -5.21 17.75
N ARG A 31 -22.53 -5.80 16.64
CA ARG A 31 -21.85 -7.10 16.68
C ARG A 31 -20.41 -6.85 16.30
N THR A 32 -19.48 -7.29 17.15
CA THR A 32 -18.07 -7.34 16.80
C THR A 32 -17.89 -8.22 15.57
N TRP A 33 -16.97 -7.86 14.68
CA TRP A 33 -16.61 -8.72 13.56
C TRP A 33 -15.89 -9.98 14.09
N PHE A 34 -16.35 -11.16 13.67
CA PHE A 34 -15.78 -12.47 14.02
C PHE A 34 -15.48 -13.30 12.75
N GLY A 35 -15.27 -12.65 11.62
CA GLY A 35 -15.04 -13.32 10.34
C GLY A 35 -13.63 -13.87 10.20
N GLU A 36 -13.40 -14.63 9.14
CA GLU A 36 -12.05 -15.03 8.73
C GLU A 36 -11.42 -13.92 7.88
N ARG A 37 -10.10 -13.71 8.02
CA ARG A 37 -9.35 -12.71 7.22
C ARG A 37 -9.28 -13.07 5.73
N SER A 38 -9.44 -14.35 5.39
CA SER A 38 -9.43 -14.88 4.03
C SER A 38 -10.70 -15.70 3.77
N PRO A 39 -11.87 -15.06 3.75
CA PRO A 39 -13.13 -15.80 3.66
C PRO A 39 -13.28 -16.45 2.28
N GLY A 40 -13.97 -17.60 2.25
CA GLY A 40 -14.38 -18.25 1.00
C GLY A 40 -15.20 -17.33 0.09
N ARG A 41 -15.16 -17.57 -1.23
CA ARG A 41 -15.75 -16.68 -2.25
C ARG A 41 -17.20 -16.26 -1.98
N HIS A 42 -18.03 -17.15 -1.44
CA HIS A 42 -19.45 -16.90 -1.17
C HIS A 42 -19.70 -15.90 -0.03
N ALA A 43 -18.70 -15.69 0.84
CA ALA A 43 -18.77 -14.78 1.98
C ALA A 43 -18.04 -13.44 1.71
N GLN A 44 -17.53 -13.23 0.49
CA GLN A 44 -16.80 -12.00 0.14
C GLN A 44 -17.77 -10.83 -0.04
N VAL A 45 -17.45 -9.72 0.63
CA VAL A 45 -18.08 -8.42 0.37
C VAL A 45 -17.27 -7.68 -0.68
N HIS A 46 -17.96 -7.15 -1.68
CA HIS A 46 -17.37 -6.26 -2.68
C HIS A 46 -17.67 -4.81 -2.29
N LEU A 47 -16.72 -4.13 -1.66
CA LEU A 47 -16.86 -2.78 -1.09
C LEU A 47 -17.34 -1.77 -2.14
N GLY A 48 -16.78 -1.84 -3.35
CA GLY A 48 -17.14 -0.93 -4.44
C GLY A 48 -18.46 -1.29 -5.15
N ALA A 49 -19.05 -2.47 -4.88
CA ALA A 49 -20.24 -2.92 -5.59
C ALA A 49 -21.49 -2.18 -5.13
N VAL A 50 -22.31 -1.74 -6.09
CA VAL A 50 -23.59 -1.12 -5.81
C VAL A 50 -24.62 -2.20 -5.50
N VAL A 51 -25.27 -2.07 -4.34
CA VAL A 51 -26.34 -2.95 -3.91
C VAL A 51 -27.67 -2.41 -4.43
N ALA A 52 -28.51 -3.28 -4.98
CA ALA A 52 -29.85 -2.91 -5.41
C ALA A 52 -30.64 -2.34 -4.23
N THR A 53 -31.29 -1.18 -4.41
CA THR A 53 -31.97 -0.44 -3.34
C THR A 53 -32.94 -1.31 -2.54
N LYS A 54 -33.68 -2.22 -3.19
CA LYS A 54 -34.60 -3.16 -2.53
C LYS A 54 -33.95 -4.10 -1.49
N MET A 55 -32.66 -4.36 -1.63
CA MET A 55 -31.88 -5.22 -0.73
C MET A 55 -31.33 -4.47 0.48
N ALA A 56 -31.42 -3.13 0.49
CA ALA A 56 -31.00 -2.31 1.61
C ALA A 56 -32.14 -2.13 2.64
N PRO A 57 -31.84 -2.02 3.95
CA PRO A 57 -32.82 -1.70 4.98
C PRO A 57 -33.58 -0.41 4.66
N ALA A 58 -34.84 -0.31 5.10
CA ALA A 58 -35.71 0.84 4.81
C ALA A 58 -35.05 2.18 5.13
N SER A 59 -34.47 2.32 6.33
CA SER A 59 -33.77 3.53 6.76
C SER A 59 -32.57 3.91 5.87
N VAL A 60 -31.85 2.92 5.32
CA VAL A 60 -30.72 3.18 4.40
C VAL A 60 -31.23 3.62 3.03
N ARG A 61 -32.35 3.05 2.57
CA ARG A 61 -33.02 3.53 1.35
C ARG A 61 -33.51 4.96 1.52
N ASP A 62 -34.14 5.27 2.64
CA ASP A 62 -34.66 6.60 2.94
C ASP A 62 -33.52 7.62 3.04
N LEU A 63 -32.38 7.22 3.61
CA LEU A 63 -31.17 8.03 3.63
C LEU A 63 -30.69 8.39 2.22
N ALA A 64 -30.58 7.41 1.33
CA ALA A 64 -30.19 7.63 -0.06
C ALA A 64 -31.20 8.52 -0.81
N LEU A 65 -32.50 8.37 -0.53
CA LEU A 65 -33.56 9.20 -1.11
C LEU A 65 -33.52 10.64 -0.57
N TRP A 66 -33.24 10.82 0.72
CA TRP A 66 -33.07 12.14 1.32
C TRP A 66 -31.85 12.88 0.78
N VAL A 67 -30.72 12.20 0.59
CA VAL A 67 -29.54 12.78 -0.07
C VAL A 67 -29.91 13.31 -1.46
N ARG A 68 -30.57 12.48 -2.29
CA ARG A 68 -31.05 12.91 -3.61
C ARG A 68 -31.98 14.12 -3.52
N ARG A 69 -32.95 14.06 -2.62
CA ARG A 69 -33.97 15.11 -2.47
C ARG A 69 -33.37 16.44 -2.00
N LEU A 70 -32.47 16.41 -1.02
CA LEU A 70 -31.80 17.62 -0.53
C LEU A 70 -30.92 18.22 -1.62
N HIS A 71 -30.20 17.39 -2.38
CA HIS A 71 -29.41 17.87 -3.52
C HIS A 71 -30.29 18.50 -4.61
N ASP A 72 -31.41 17.87 -4.98
CA ASP A 72 -32.34 18.40 -5.98
C ASP A 72 -32.97 19.74 -5.52
N LEU A 73 -33.33 19.85 -4.23
CA LEU A 73 -33.97 21.05 -3.66
C LEU A 73 -32.98 22.18 -3.35
N ALA A 74 -31.72 21.88 -3.06
CA ALA A 74 -30.67 22.88 -2.80
C ALA A 74 -30.16 23.58 -4.09
N GLY A 75 -30.73 23.26 -5.26
CA GLY A 75 -30.51 24.03 -6.50
C GLY A 75 -29.40 23.48 -7.41
N ALA A 76 -29.36 22.17 -7.62
CA ALA A 76 -28.38 21.51 -8.50
C ALA A 76 -28.60 21.71 -10.02
N ALA A 77 -28.85 22.94 -10.49
CA ALA A 77 -28.97 23.24 -11.91
C ALA A 77 -27.62 23.50 -12.61
N ALA A 78 -26.56 23.86 -11.88
CA ALA A 78 -25.21 24.08 -12.44
C ALA A 78 -24.42 22.77 -12.66
N TRP A 79 -24.82 21.67 -12.00
CA TRP A 79 -24.05 20.42 -11.89
C TRP A 79 -23.87 19.63 -13.20
N LEU A 80 -24.80 19.73 -14.17
CA LEU A 80 -24.78 18.94 -15.42
C LEU A 80 -24.27 19.70 -16.65
N ALA A 81 -24.23 21.03 -16.58
CA ALA A 81 -23.96 21.85 -17.75
C ALA A 81 -22.46 21.93 -18.09
N GLU A 82 -21.57 21.73 -17.12
CA GLU A 82 -20.13 21.98 -17.28
C GLU A 82 -19.28 20.80 -17.77
N GLU A 83 -19.80 19.56 -17.74
CA GLU A 83 -19.01 18.36 -18.10
C GLU A 83 -19.25 17.82 -19.53
N GLY A 84 -19.89 18.61 -20.40
CA GLY A 84 -19.93 18.29 -21.84
C GLY A 84 -20.60 16.94 -22.19
N ARG A 85 -21.37 16.33 -21.30
CA ARG A 85 -22.26 15.21 -21.63
C ARG A 85 -23.58 15.74 -22.18
N ALA A 86 -23.49 16.44 -23.30
CA ALA A 86 -24.65 16.91 -24.04
C ALA A 86 -25.25 15.74 -24.85
N ALA A 87 -26.24 15.06 -24.25
CA ALA A 87 -27.39 14.50 -24.98
C ALA A 87 -28.49 14.12 -23.96
N SER A 88 -29.59 14.89 -23.98
CA SER A 88 -30.84 14.70 -23.21
C SER A 88 -30.80 15.14 -21.72
N ALA A 89 -30.70 16.46 -21.49
CA ALA A 89 -30.90 17.07 -20.17
C ALA A 89 -32.39 17.08 -19.73
N LYS A 90 -32.98 15.89 -19.52
CA LYS A 90 -33.95 15.74 -18.42
C LYS A 90 -33.13 15.91 -17.14
N ARG A 91 -33.53 16.79 -16.20
CA ARG A 91 -32.90 16.99 -14.86
C ARG A 91 -32.23 15.69 -14.37
N ALA A 92 -30.93 15.51 -14.64
CA ALA A 92 -30.28 14.25 -14.33
C ALA A 92 -29.98 14.28 -12.83
N ARG A 93 -30.72 13.46 -12.09
CA ARG A 93 -30.58 13.36 -10.63
C ARG A 93 -29.17 12.95 -10.26
N ILE A 94 -28.67 13.46 -9.13
CA ILE A 94 -27.37 13.05 -8.60
C ILE A 94 -27.31 11.52 -8.42
N PRO A 95 -26.26 10.86 -8.91
CA PRO A 95 -26.09 9.42 -8.73
C PRO A 95 -25.71 9.13 -7.27
N VAL A 96 -26.66 8.54 -6.53
CA VAL A 96 -26.43 8.02 -5.17
C VAL A 96 -26.42 6.51 -5.21
N ALA A 97 -25.38 5.89 -4.66
CA ALA A 97 -25.19 4.46 -4.56
C ALA A 97 -25.22 3.98 -3.10
N ILE A 98 -25.58 2.71 -2.91
CA ILE A 98 -25.58 2.03 -1.61
C ILE A 98 -24.61 0.85 -1.70
N HIS A 99 -23.78 0.68 -0.69
CA HIS A 99 -22.77 -0.37 -0.61
C HIS A 99 -22.89 -1.13 0.71
N ARG A 100 -22.41 -2.38 0.71
CA ARG A 100 -22.22 -3.20 1.91
C ARG A 100 -20.78 -3.08 2.39
N THR A 101 -20.61 -3.23 3.69
CA THR A 101 -19.32 -3.43 4.33
C THR A 101 -19.25 -4.87 4.86
N SER A 102 -18.06 -5.36 5.22
CA SER A 102 -17.93 -6.63 5.94
C SER A 102 -18.36 -6.53 7.40
N GLU A 103 -18.43 -5.33 7.96
CA GLU A 103 -18.92 -5.12 9.32
C GLU A 103 -20.44 -5.36 9.37
N PRO A 104 -20.94 -6.33 10.15
CA PRO A 104 -22.34 -6.67 10.16
C PRO A 104 -23.24 -5.48 10.53
N GLY A 105 -24.20 -5.18 9.66
CA GLY A 105 -25.16 -4.08 9.87
C GLY A 105 -24.64 -2.69 9.48
N HIS A 106 -23.41 -2.57 8.99
CA HIS A 106 -22.86 -1.32 8.47
C HIS A 106 -23.11 -1.18 6.96
N TRP A 107 -23.54 0.01 6.56
CA TRP A 107 -23.90 0.36 5.19
C TRP A 107 -23.28 1.69 4.81
N VAL A 108 -22.88 1.82 3.55
CA VAL A 108 -22.35 3.07 3.00
C VAL A 108 -23.30 3.61 1.94
N VAL A 109 -23.66 4.87 2.06
CA VAL A 109 -24.29 5.67 1.00
C VAL A 109 -23.22 6.57 0.40
N SER A 110 -23.01 6.49 -0.91
CA SER A 110 -22.02 7.33 -1.61
C SER A 110 -22.63 8.19 -2.71
N PHE A 111 -22.10 9.40 -2.90
CA PHE A 111 -22.53 10.35 -3.92
C PHE A 111 -21.41 11.34 -4.26
N PRO A 112 -21.37 11.92 -5.48
CA PRO A 112 -20.33 12.87 -5.87
C PRO A 112 -20.42 14.17 -5.06
N TRP A 113 -19.30 14.87 -4.91
CA TRP A 113 -19.30 16.23 -4.39
C TRP A 113 -18.37 17.17 -5.18
N ARG A 114 -18.67 18.46 -5.13
CA ARG A 114 -17.87 19.55 -5.70
C ARG A 114 -17.65 20.71 -4.74
N GLU A 115 -18.44 20.80 -3.68
CA GLU A 115 -18.40 21.86 -2.69
C GLU A 115 -18.44 21.20 -1.31
N ARG A 116 -17.34 21.29 -0.57
CA ARG A 116 -17.10 20.55 0.67
C ARG A 116 -18.21 20.78 1.68
N GLU A 117 -18.46 22.04 2.01
CA GLU A 117 -19.39 22.45 3.06
C GLU A 117 -20.84 22.08 2.70
N ARG A 118 -21.21 22.25 1.42
CA ARG A 118 -22.54 21.86 0.94
C ARG A 118 -22.74 20.35 1.02
N ALA A 119 -21.74 19.57 0.62
CA ALA A 119 -21.82 18.11 0.65
C ALA A 119 -21.90 17.54 2.07
N GLU A 120 -21.11 18.09 3.00
CA GLU A 120 -21.18 17.77 4.44
C GLU A 120 -22.57 18.13 5.01
N SER A 121 -23.07 19.31 4.67
CA SER A 121 -24.40 19.79 5.09
C SER A 121 -25.52 18.88 4.59
N ILE A 122 -25.47 18.45 3.32
CA ILE A 122 -26.43 17.51 2.73
C ILE A 122 -26.35 16.15 3.44
N ALA A 123 -25.16 15.59 3.62
CA ALA A 123 -24.99 14.27 4.25
C ALA A 123 -25.51 14.26 5.70
N ALA A 124 -25.10 15.26 6.50
CA ALA A 124 -25.51 15.38 7.90
C ALA A 124 -27.02 15.63 8.02
N SER A 125 -27.58 16.47 7.15
CA SER A 125 -29.01 16.77 7.14
C SER A 125 -29.85 15.56 6.71
N ALA A 126 -29.41 14.82 5.69
CA ALA A 126 -30.08 13.60 5.26
C ALA A 126 -30.13 12.56 6.40
N HIS A 127 -29.01 12.33 7.09
CA HIS A 127 -28.98 11.46 8.27
C HIS A 127 -29.97 11.93 9.34
N ARG A 128 -29.95 13.22 9.69
CA ARG A 128 -30.82 13.79 10.71
C ARG A 128 -32.31 13.69 10.37
N LEU A 129 -32.68 13.85 9.10
CA LEU A 129 -34.08 13.74 8.66
C LEU A 129 -34.60 12.30 8.78
N VAL A 130 -33.76 11.30 8.50
CA VAL A 130 -34.10 9.88 8.73
C VAL A 130 -34.18 9.58 10.23
N GLU A 131 -33.26 10.11 11.03
CA GLU A 131 -33.25 9.92 12.49
C GLU A 131 -34.51 10.49 13.16
N LEU A 132 -35.02 11.62 12.66
CA LEU A 132 -36.25 12.26 13.12
C LEU A 132 -37.53 11.67 12.51
N ASP A 133 -37.42 10.59 11.71
CA ASP A 133 -38.54 9.95 11.01
C ASP A 133 -39.37 10.93 10.16
N ILE A 134 -38.70 11.90 9.53
CA ILE A 134 -39.38 12.86 8.65
C ILE A 134 -39.73 12.18 7.33
N ARG A 135 -41.01 12.25 6.95
CA ARG A 135 -41.50 11.67 5.71
C ARG A 135 -40.86 12.33 4.48
N LEU A 136 -40.44 11.51 3.52
CA LEU A 136 -39.82 11.93 2.25
C LEU A 136 -40.72 12.84 1.37
N ASN A 137 -42.01 12.96 1.65
CA ASN A 137 -42.93 13.87 0.96
C ASN A 137 -43.20 15.18 1.70
N ALA A 138 -42.69 15.36 2.93
CA ALA A 138 -42.89 16.57 3.72
C ALA A 138 -42.39 17.82 2.96
N ARG A 139 -43.14 18.94 2.98
CA ARG A 139 -42.73 20.18 2.31
C ARG A 139 -42.18 21.19 3.32
N PRO A 140 -41.29 22.12 2.90
CA PRO A 140 -40.71 23.12 3.79
C PRO A 140 -41.75 24.07 4.42
N ALA A 141 -42.91 24.24 3.78
CA ALA A 141 -43.93 25.21 4.14
C ALA A 141 -45.06 24.67 5.04
N ASP A 142 -45.11 23.38 5.36
CA ASP A 142 -46.30 22.76 5.99
C ASP A 142 -46.48 23.07 7.50
N GLY A 143 -45.78 24.06 8.08
CA GLY A 143 -46.00 24.56 9.46
C GLY A 143 -45.67 23.60 10.62
N ALA A 144 -45.53 22.30 10.36
CA ALA A 144 -45.25 21.27 11.36
C ALA A 144 -43.74 21.18 11.75
N GLY A 145 -43.44 20.48 12.84
CA GLY A 145 -42.06 20.26 13.32
C GLY A 145 -41.11 19.71 12.25
N GLY A 146 -41.59 18.79 11.40
CA GLY A 146 -40.82 18.24 10.28
C GLY A 146 -40.49 19.23 9.16
N SER A 147 -41.38 20.17 8.87
CA SER A 147 -41.19 21.21 7.86
C SER A 147 -40.10 22.22 8.26
N ARG A 148 -40.00 22.55 9.56
CA ARG A 148 -38.92 23.41 10.08
C ARG A 148 -37.54 22.77 9.94
N SER A 149 -37.44 21.46 10.22
CA SER A 149 -36.18 20.71 10.08
C SER A 149 -35.73 20.64 8.62
N LEU A 150 -36.66 20.36 7.69
CA LEU A 150 -36.38 20.38 6.25
C LEU A 150 -35.98 21.79 5.77
N ALA A 151 -36.72 22.83 6.14
CA ALA A 151 -36.40 24.20 5.76
C ALA A 151 -35.01 24.63 6.27
N ARG A 152 -34.64 24.21 7.48
CA ARG A 152 -33.30 24.46 8.04
C ARG A 152 -32.21 23.71 7.28
N ALA A 153 -32.45 22.45 6.92
CA ALA A 153 -31.52 21.65 6.10
C ALA A 153 -31.26 22.32 4.74
N LEU A 154 -32.32 22.79 4.08
CA LEU A 154 -32.22 23.46 2.78
C LEU A 154 -31.46 24.79 2.87
N ARG A 155 -31.75 25.62 3.88
CA ARG A 155 -31.00 26.86 4.11
C ARG A 155 -29.51 26.59 4.32
N ARG A 156 -29.18 25.65 5.20
CA ARG A 156 -27.78 25.26 5.46
C ARG A 156 -27.05 24.75 4.23
N ALA A 157 -27.73 24.04 3.32
CA ALA A 157 -27.11 23.56 2.09
C ALA A 157 -26.96 24.69 1.05
N ALA A 158 -27.93 25.61 0.98
CA ALA A 158 -27.89 26.74 0.08
C ALA A 158 -26.83 27.78 0.47
N GLU A 159 -26.68 28.06 1.77
CA GLU A 159 -25.75 29.04 2.36
C GLU A 159 -24.33 28.48 2.58
N ALA A 160 -24.10 27.19 2.31
CA ALA A 160 -22.80 26.56 2.52
C ALA A 160 -21.73 27.08 1.55
N GLY A 161 -20.47 27.03 2.00
CA GLY A 161 -19.30 27.37 1.20
C GLY A 161 -19.11 26.48 -0.03
N THR A 162 -18.21 26.92 -0.91
CA THR A 162 -17.99 26.36 -2.25
C THR A 162 -16.59 25.78 -2.43
N THR A 163 -15.96 25.28 -1.36
CA THR A 163 -14.58 24.79 -1.43
C THR A 163 -14.50 23.54 -2.31
N PRO A 164 -13.74 23.54 -3.41
CA PRO A 164 -13.66 22.40 -4.33
C PRO A 164 -12.82 21.25 -3.78
N PRO A 165 -12.93 20.03 -4.36
CA PRO A 165 -12.02 18.93 -4.08
C PRO A 165 -10.56 19.29 -4.41
N GLU A 166 -9.66 18.95 -3.50
CA GLU A 166 -8.22 19.10 -3.69
C GLU A 166 -7.68 17.88 -4.45
N TRP A 167 -7.64 17.98 -5.77
CA TRP A 167 -7.08 16.94 -6.64
C TRP A 167 -6.61 17.52 -7.98
N VAL A 168 -5.62 16.86 -8.58
CA VAL A 168 -5.10 17.24 -9.90
C VAL A 168 -5.92 16.56 -11.00
N ARG A 169 -6.64 17.36 -11.80
CA ARG A 169 -7.38 16.86 -12.97
C ARG A 169 -6.47 16.61 -14.15
N ASP A 170 -6.86 15.71 -15.04
CA ASP A 170 -6.06 15.38 -16.23
C ASP A 170 -5.84 16.59 -17.15
N ARG A 171 -6.82 17.49 -17.24
CA ARG A 171 -6.68 18.75 -18.01
C ARG A 171 -5.67 19.73 -17.43
N ASP A 172 -5.44 19.63 -16.11
CA ASP A 172 -4.52 20.48 -15.35
C ASP A 172 -3.15 19.78 -15.17
N ARG A 173 -3.03 18.50 -15.56
CA ARG A 173 -1.84 17.67 -15.40
C ARG A 173 -0.93 17.76 -16.63
N ARG A 174 0.36 18.07 -16.41
CA ARG A 174 1.35 18.21 -17.48
C ARG A 174 2.15 16.94 -17.80
N VAL A 175 2.30 16.07 -16.82
CA VAL A 175 3.25 14.95 -16.87
C VAL A 175 2.53 13.59 -16.81
N PRO A 176 3.07 12.55 -17.47
CA PRO A 176 2.64 11.19 -17.23
C PRO A 176 2.87 10.79 -15.77
N ALA A 177 1.97 9.96 -15.25
CA ALA A 177 2.03 9.49 -13.87
C ALA A 177 1.96 7.97 -13.81
N VAL A 178 2.74 7.38 -12.90
CA VAL A 178 2.61 5.99 -12.49
C VAL A 178 2.27 5.90 -11.01
N SER A 179 1.27 5.09 -10.68
CA SER A 179 0.84 4.84 -9.30
C SER A 179 1.27 3.45 -8.85
N ILE A 180 1.83 3.31 -7.65
CA ILE A 180 2.27 2.02 -7.11
C ILE A 180 1.51 1.73 -5.82
N SER A 181 0.88 0.57 -5.74
CA SER A 181 0.24 0.08 -4.51
C SER A 181 0.49 -1.42 -4.29
N GLY A 182 0.25 -1.85 -3.06
CA GLY A 182 0.62 -3.18 -2.59
C GLY A 182 0.81 -3.22 -1.07
N THR A 183 0.87 -4.40 -0.47
CA THR A 183 1.23 -4.52 0.94
C THR A 183 2.72 -4.23 1.11
N ASN A 184 3.57 -5.01 0.47
CA ASN A 184 5.03 -4.87 0.53
C ASN A 184 5.63 -4.52 -0.86
N GLY A 185 6.84 -3.96 -0.88
CA GLY A 185 7.60 -3.66 -2.11
C GLY A 185 7.28 -2.33 -2.80
N LYS A 186 6.26 -1.58 -2.35
CA LYS A 186 5.85 -0.29 -2.94
C LYS A 186 7.01 0.69 -3.11
N SER A 187 7.66 1.08 -2.02
CA SER A 187 8.74 2.07 -2.05
C SER A 187 9.94 1.62 -2.89
N THR A 188 10.29 0.34 -2.82
CA THR A 188 11.38 -0.22 -3.64
C THR A 188 11.04 -0.16 -5.12
N THR A 189 9.83 -0.56 -5.52
CA THR A 189 9.37 -0.46 -6.91
C THR A 189 9.29 1.00 -7.36
N THR A 190 8.80 1.93 -6.53
CA THR A 190 8.80 3.37 -6.81
C THR A 190 10.21 3.87 -7.10
N ARG A 191 11.19 3.54 -6.24
CA ARG A 191 12.58 3.96 -6.40
C ARG A 191 13.26 3.34 -7.62
N MET A 192 12.99 2.05 -7.91
CA MET A 192 13.47 1.40 -9.13
C MET A 192 12.90 2.06 -10.40
N ILE A 193 11.60 2.37 -10.44
CA ILE A 193 11.00 3.07 -11.58
C ILE A 193 11.62 4.45 -11.74
N ALA A 194 11.76 5.20 -10.63
CA ALA A 194 12.39 6.52 -10.66
C ALA A 194 13.82 6.43 -11.23
N ARG A 195 14.62 5.46 -10.77
CA ARG A 195 15.98 5.26 -11.29
C ARG A 195 16.00 4.96 -12.78
N ILE A 196 15.15 4.05 -13.26
CA ILE A 196 15.04 3.72 -14.68
C ILE A 196 14.66 4.95 -15.52
N MET A 197 13.66 5.72 -15.07
CA MET A 197 13.21 6.89 -15.83
C MET A 197 14.26 8.01 -15.83
N ARG A 198 15.02 8.19 -14.74
CA ARG A 198 16.19 9.09 -14.72
C ARG A 198 17.28 8.63 -15.67
N THR A 199 17.59 7.33 -15.72
CA THR A 199 18.53 6.76 -16.70
C THR A 199 18.05 6.97 -18.14
N ALA A 200 16.73 7.01 -18.37
CA ALA A 200 16.12 7.38 -19.64
C ALA A 200 16.11 8.91 -19.93
N GLY A 201 16.82 9.71 -19.13
CA GLY A 201 16.96 11.15 -19.32
C GLY A 201 15.74 11.97 -18.90
N LYS A 202 14.93 11.49 -17.95
CA LYS A 202 13.78 12.21 -17.40
C LYS A 202 14.08 12.81 -16.04
N HIS A 203 13.53 14.00 -15.80
CA HIS A 203 13.40 14.55 -14.45
C HIS A 203 12.23 13.87 -13.73
N VAL A 204 12.50 13.25 -12.59
CA VAL A 204 11.51 12.41 -11.91
C VAL A 204 11.15 13.01 -10.56
N GLY A 205 9.85 13.25 -10.37
CA GLY A 205 9.29 13.50 -9.05
C GLY A 205 8.69 12.22 -8.49
N MET A 206 9.04 11.86 -7.26
CA MET A 206 8.47 10.71 -6.56
C MET A 206 7.85 11.10 -5.23
N SER A 207 6.78 10.42 -4.86
CA SER A 207 6.23 10.43 -3.50
C SER A 207 6.36 9.04 -2.90
N THR A 208 6.85 8.96 -1.67
CA THR A 208 7.14 7.71 -0.95
C THR A 208 6.75 7.83 0.53
N SER A 209 6.97 6.75 1.29
CA SER A 209 6.83 6.77 2.76
C SER A 209 7.86 7.64 3.47
N ASP A 210 8.92 8.08 2.78
CA ASP A 210 9.98 8.90 3.36
C ASP A 210 9.78 10.39 3.06
N GLY A 211 9.10 10.71 1.97
CA GLY A 211 8.87 12.08 1.54
C GLY A 211 8.60 12.22 0.05
N VAL A 212 8.61 13.46 -0.41
CA VAL A 212 8.66 13.83 -1.81
C VAL A 212 10.10 14.10 -2.19
N LEU A 213 10.54 13.47 -3.28
CA LEU A 213 11.87 13.67 -3.85
C LEU A 213 11.75 14.09 -5.31
N ILE A 214 12.63 14.99 -5.74
CA ILE A 214 12.79 15.38 -7.14
C ILE A 214 14.24 15.07 -7.51
N ASP A 215 14.43 14.18 -8.48
CA ASP A 215 15.77 13.73 -8.90
C ASP A 215 16.66 13.25 -7.73
N ASP A 216 16.05 12.47 -6.84
CA ASP A 216 16.61 11.94 -5.58
C ASP A 216 16.96 13.00 -4.52
N GLN A 217 16.64 14.28 -4.75
CA GLN A 217 16.73 15.32 -3.72
C GLN A 217 15.44 15.36 -2.90
N MET A 218 15.56 15.20 -1.59
CA MET A 218 14.43 15.34 -0.67
C MET A 218 13.96 16.81 -0.65
N VAL A 219 12.72 17.05 -1.05
CA VAL A 219 12.12 18.40 -1.03
C VAL A 219 11.11 18.58 0.09
N GLU A 220 10.53 17.47 0.58
CA GLU A 220 9.61 17.46 1.70
C GLU A 220 9.67 16.10 2.40
N GLU A 221 9.98 16.09 3.69
CA GLU A 221 10.06 14.86 4.49
C GLU A 221 8.71 14.47 5.10
N GLY A 222 8.43 13.17 5.16
CA GLY A 222 7.26 12.61 5.83
C GLY A 222 6.57 11.50 5.05
N ASP A 223 5.59 10.83 5.66
CA ASP A 223 4.76 9.85 4.95
C ASP A 223 3.79 10.57 4.00
N LEU A 224 4.22 10.72 2.75
CA LEU A 224 3.50 11.41 1.69
C LEU A 224 2.93 10.42 0.65
N THR A 225 2.62 9.18 1.08
CA THR A 225 2.04 8.11 0.25
C THR A 225 0.54 8.26 -0.04
N GLY A 226 0.12 9.48 -0.39
CA GLY A 226 -1.28 9.85 -0.58
C GLY A 226 -1.45 11.15 -1.39
N PRO A 227 -2.63 11.79 -1.32
CA PRO A 227 -2.96 12.95 -2.13
C PRO A 227 -1.97 14.12 -2.05
N LEU A 228 -1.45 14.43 -0.85
CA LEU A 228 -0.56 15.56 -0.66
C LEU A 228 0.76 15.39 -1.42
N GLY A 229 1.43 14.24 -1.27
CA GLY A 229 2.64 13.93 -2.03
C GLY A 229 2.41 13.89 -3.53
N ALA A 230 1.27 13.33 -3.96
CA ALA A 230 0.91 13.32 -5.37
C ALA A 230 0.70 14.72 -5.96
N GLN A 231 -0.02 15.60 -5.25
CA GLN A 231 -0.21 17.00 -5.65
C GLN A 231 1.14 17.72 -5.73
N ARG A 232 1.98 17.61 -4.69
CA ARG A 232 3.28 18.28 -4.67
C ARG A 232 4.17 17.89 -5.85
N VAL A 233 4.19 16.61 -6.24
CA VAL A 233 4.92 16.13 -7.41
C VAL A 233 4.28 16.60 -8.72
N LEU A 234 2.97 16.46 -8.87
CA LEU A 234 2.26 16.75 -10.12
C LEU A 234 2.20 18.25 -10.45
N SER A 235 2.31 19.11 -9.44
CA SER A 235 2.35 20.56 -9.59
C SER A 235 3.75 21.11 -9.90
N ASP A 236 4.80 20.29 -9.76
CA ASP A 236 6.17 20.74 -10.02
C ASP A 236 6.42 20.94 -11.53
N GLU A 237 7.14 22.01 -11.89
CA GLU A 237 7.43 22.34 -13.30
C GLU A 237 8.68 21.65 -13.84
N TYR A 238 9.57 21.21 -12.94
CA TYR A 238 10.82 20.56 -13.33
C TYR A 238 10.62 19.07 -13.65
N VAL A 239 9.53 18.48 -13.19
CA VAL A 239 9.26 17.05 -13.34
C VAL A 239 8.78 16.74 -14.77
N ASP A 240 9.33 15.68 -15.37
CA ASP A 240 8.84 15.09 -16.63
C ASP A 240 7.94 13.87 -16.39
N VAL A 241 8.13 13.16 -15.27
CA VAL A 241 7.41 11.92 -14.94
C VAL A 241 7.16 11.85 -13.43
N ALA A 242 5.91 11.61 -13.05
CA ALA A 242 5.53 11.43 -11.64
C ALA A 242 5.47 9.94 -11.27
N VAL A 243 6.19 9.54 -10.20
CA VAL A 243 6.21 8.17 -9.67
C VAL A 243 5.63 8.15 -8.25
N LEU A 244 4.40 7.67 -8.11
CA LEU A 244 3.56 7.96 -6.95
C LEU A 244 3.29 6.69 -6.14
N GLU A 245 3.94 6.55 -4.99
CA GLU A 245 3.57 5.54 -4.01
C GLU A 245 2.20 5.89 -3.39
N THR A 246 1.24 4.99 -3.51
CA THR A 246 -0.12 5.19 -3.01
C THR A 246 -0.47 4.11 -1.99
N ALA A 247 -0.38 4.47 -0.71
CA ALA A 247 -0.72 3.57 0.38
C ALA A 247 -2.25 3.46 0.56
N ARG A 248 -2.67 2.41 1.26
CA ARG A 248 -4.09 2.21 1.59
C ARG A 248 -4.64 3.39 2.41
N GLY A 249 -3.85 3.95 3.32
CA GLY A 249 -4.23 5.11 4.14
C GLY A 249 -4.69 6.29 3.27
N GLY A 250 -3.91 6.66 2.26
CA GLY A 250 -4.27 7.71 1.31
C GLY A 250 -5.62 7.45 0.64
N ILE A 251 -5.79 6.25 0.06
CA ILE A 251 -7.02 5.88 -0.67
C ILE A 251 -8.27 5.89 0.23
N VAL A 252 -8.18 5.34 1.45
CA VAL A 252 -9.34 5.18 2.34
C VAL A 252 -9.70 6.49 3.04
N LEU A 253 -8.70 7.28 3.43
CA LEU A 253 -8.92 8.46 4.26
C LEU A 253 -9.25 9.70 3.43
N ARG A 254 -8.72 9.80 2.21
CA ARG A 254 -8.84 10.99 1.35
C ARG A 254 -9.14 10.67 -0.12
N GLY A 255 -9.00 9.43 -0.58
CA GLY A 255 -9.03 9.09 -2.01
C GLY A 255 -7.66 9.30 -2.67
N VAL A 256 -7.57 9.08 -3.98
CA VAL A 256 -6.37 9.36 -4.77
C VAL A 256 -6.41 10.84 -5.19
N GLY A 257 -5.34 11.59 -4.94
CA GLY A 257 -5.32 13.05 -5.12
C GLY A 257 -5.24 13.55 -6.57
N TYR A 258 -5.60 12.73 -7.55
CA TYR A 258 -5.53 13.05 -8.98
C TYR A 258 -6.47 12.14 -9.79
N GLU A 259 -6.88 12.61 -10.97
CA GLU A 259 -7.97 12.02 -11.74
C GLU A 259 -7.63 10.66 -12.38
N SER A 260 -6.48 10.54 -13.04
CA SER A 260 -6.04 9.28 -13.66
C SER A 260 -4.51 9.15 -13.70
N ASN A 261 -4.02 7.94 -13.97
CA ASN A 261 -2.61 7.66 -14.25
C ASN A 261 -2.44 6.97 -15.62
N ASP A 262 -1.22 7.05 -16.16
CA ASP A 262 -0.84 6.45 -17.45
C ASP A 262 -0.33 5.02 -17.25
N ALA A 263 0.23 4.74 -16.07
CA ALA A 263 0.53 3.39 -15.62
C ALA A 263 0.15 3.18 -14.15
N SER A 264 -0.08 1.93 -13.77
CA SER A 264 -0.18 1.56 -12.35
C SER A 264 0.46 0.20 -12.09
N VAL A 265 0.88 -0.02 -10.84
CA VAL A 265 1.53 -1.26 -10.41
C VAL A 265 0.86 -1.78 -9.14
N LEU A 266 0.46 -3.06 -9.16
CA LEU A 266 0.03 -3.77 -7.96
C LEU A 266 1.02 -4.89 -7.63
N THR A 267 1.74 -4.75 -6.51
CA THR A 267 2.81 -5.68 -6.13
C THR A 267 2.28 -6.96 -5.47
N ASN A 268 1.57 -6.86 -4.36
CA ASN A 268 1.00 -8.00 -3.62
C ASN A 268 -0.06 -7.53 -2.60
N VAL A 269 -0.83 -8.48 -2.07
CA VAL A 269 -1.81 -8.29 -1.00
C VAL A 269 -1.60 -9.37 0.06
N SER A 270 -0.98 -8.99 1.17
CA SER A 270 -0.88 -9.79 2.39
C SER A 270 -1.49 -9.06 3.58
N ALA A 271 -1.65 -9.77 4.71
CA ALA A 271 -2.25 -9.23 5.93
C ALA A 271 -1.43 -8.06 6.47
N ASP A 272 -2.02 -6.87 6.40
CA ASP A 272 -1.42 -5.65 6.91
C ASP A 272 -2.50 -4.60 7.17
N HIS A 273 -2.38 -3.93 8.31
CA HIS A 273 -3.34 -2.93 8.80
C HIS A 273 -4.80 -3.43 8.93
N LEU A 274 -5.08 -4.73 8.90
CA LEU A 274 -6.46 -5.26 9.05
C LEU A 274 -7.09 -4.78 10.37
N ASP A 275 -8.42 -4.72 10.40
CA ASP A 275 -9.25 -4.22 11.49
C ASP A 275 -9.16 -2.69 11.72
N LEU A 276 -8.42 -1.98 10.86
CA LEU A 276 -8.40 -0.50 10.83
C LEU A 276 -9.34 0.03 9.74
N HIS A 277 -10.13 1.04 10.10
CA HIS A 277 -11.07 1.75 9.21
C HIS A 277 -12.09 0.84 8.50
N GLY A 278 -12.56 -0.22 9.18
CA GLY A 278 -13.63 -1.11 8.69
C GLY A 278 -13.18 -2.08 7.58
N LEU A 279 -11.89 -2.36 7.48
CA LEU A 279 -11.32 -3.34 6.54
C LEU A 279 -10.83 -4.56 7.30
N HIS A 280 -11.47 -5.71 7.09
CA HIS A 280 -11.23 -6.90 7.91
C HIS A 280 -10.58 -8.04 7.13
N THR A 281 -10.67 -8.04 5.80
CA THR A 281 -10.26 -9.17 4.97
C THR A 281 -9.26 -8.81 3.88
N LEU A 282 -8.46 -9.78 3.43
CA LEU A 282 -7.52 -9.60 2.32
C LEU A 282 -8.21 -9.22 0.99
N PRO A 283 -9.36 -9.81 0.60
CA PRO A 283 -10.09 -9.37 -0.58
C PRO A 283 -10.50 -7.90 -0.53
N GLU A 284 -10.91 -7.39 0.63
CA GLU A 284 -11.23 -5.96 0.82
C GLU A 284 -10.00 -5.08 0.66
N LEU A 285 -8.87 -5.50 1.24
CA LEU A 285 -7.60 -4.81 1.08
C LEU A 285 -7.17 -4.76 -0.41
N ALA A 286 -7.42 -5.83 -1.17
CA ALA A 286 -7.20 -5.87 -2.61
C ALA A 286 -8.13 -4.88 -3.36
N GLU A 287 -9.41 -4.77 -2.96
CA GLU A 287 -10.35 -3.81 -3.56
C GLU A 287 -10.00 -2.35 -3.28
N VAL A 288 -9.36 -2.07 -2.14
CA VAL A 288 -8.82 -0.75 -1.86
C VAL A 288 -7.62 -0.46 -2.75
N LYS A 289 -6.65 -1.38 -2.80
CA LYS A 289 -5.41 -1.18 -3.56
C LYS A 289 -5.67 -1.10 -5.07
N VAL A 290 -6.65 -1.83 -5.60
CA VAL A 290 -6.97 -1.81 -7.05
C VAL A 290 -7.56 -0.48 -7.51
N VAL A 291 -7.90 0.47 -6.62
CA VAL A 291 -8.38 1.81 -7.02
C VAL A 291 -7.41 2.48 -7.99
N ILE A 292 -6.10 2.40 -7.73
CA ILE A 292 -5.08 2.99 -8.62
C ILE A 292 -5.07 2.37 -10.02
N ALA A 293 -5.47 1.10 -10.15
CA ALA A 293 -5.58 0.40 -11.43
C ALA A 293 -6.90 0.70 -12.13
N ARG A 294 -7.99 0.89 -11.37
CA ARG A 294 -9.31 1.25 -11.91
C ARG A 294 -9.32 2.64 -12.52
N MET A 295 -8.53 3.56 -11.96
CA MET A 295 -8.35 4.92 -12.48
C MET A 295 -7.28 5.04 -13.58
N THR A 296 -6.56 3.95 -13.93
CA THR A 296 -5.61 3.98 -15.05
C THR A 296 -6.37 4.25 -16.36
N LYS A 297 -5.85 5.17 -17.18
CA LYS A 297 -6.43 5.51 -18.49
C LYS A 297 -6.64 4.24 -19.32
N THR A 298 -7.67 4.23 -20.17
CA THR A 298 -7.91 3.12 -21.10
C THR A 298 -6.75 2.91 -22.08
N SER A 299 -6.05 3.99 -22.46
CA SER A 299 -4.80 3.96 -23.23
C SER A 299 -3.57 3.60 -22.40
N GLY A 300 -3.67 3.64 -21.07
CA GLY A 300 -2.60 3.32 -20.13
C GLY A 300 -2.36 1.82 -19.94
N THR A 301 -1.50 1.48 -18.99
CA THR A 301 -1.13 0.08 -18.68
C THR A 301 -1.16 -0.21 -17.18
N VAL A 302 -1.75 -1.34 -16.79
CA VAL A 302 -1.72 -1.84 -15.42
C VAL A 302 -0.77 -3.04 -15.35
N VAL A 303 0.24 -2.91 -14.50
CA VAL A 303 1.24 -3.94 -14.20
C VAL A 303 0.81 -4.74 -12.97
N LEU A 304 0.51 -6.02 -13.16
CA LEU A 304 -0.08 -6.88 -12.12
C LEU A 304 0.83 -8.06 -11.79
N ASN A 305 1.00 -8.35 -10.51
CA ASN A 305 1.62 -9.60 -10.08
C ASN A 305 0.73 -10.80 -10.43
N ALA A 306 1.22 -11.71 -11.25
CA ALA A 306 0.49 -12.93 -11.61
C ALA A 306 0.63 -14.05 -10.56
N ASP A 307 1.61 -13.93 -9.66
CA ASP A 307 1.89 -14.89 -8.58
C ASP A 307 0.98 -14.67 -7.37
N ASP A 308 0.49 -13.43 -7.19
CA ASP A 308 -0.53 -13.11 -6.19
C ASP A 308 -1.95 -13.33 -6.75
N PRO A 309 -2.74 -14.29 -6.22
CA PRO A 309 -4.06 -14.59 -6.75
C PRO A 309 -5.07 -13.43 -6.62
N LEU A 310 -4.99 -12.62 -5.57
CA LEU A 310 -5.91 -11.49 -5.34
C LEU A 310 -5.61 -10.34 -6.31
N VAL A 311 -4.34 -10.10 -6.59
CA VAL A 311 -3.89 -9.12 -7.60
C VAL A 311 -4.22 -9.61 -9.01
N ALA A 312 -3.84 -10.83 -9.37
CA ALA A 312 -4.05 -11.39 -10.71
C ALA A 312 -5.54 -11.46 -11.08
N ALA A 313 -6.43 -11.71 -10.11
CA ALA A 313 -7.87 -11.73 -10.32
C ALA A 313 -8.45 -10.38 -10.76
N GLN A 314 -7.79 -9.27 -10.42
CA GLN A 314 -8.26 -7.93 -10.76
C GLN A 314 -8.25 -7.65 -12.26
N ALA A 315 -7.37 -8.31 -13.03
CA ALA A 315 -7.21 -8.10 -14.47
C ALA A 315 -8.54 -8.13 -15.24
N ARG A 316 -9.51 -8.95 -14.81
CA ARG A 316 -10.83 -9.10 -15.47
C ARG A 316 -11.76 -7.90 -15.32
N ARG A 317 -11.48 -7.01 -14.35
CA ARG A 317 -12.31 -5.86 -13.99
C ARG A 317 -11.76 -4.54 -14.51
N LEU A 318 -10.59 -4.57 -15.15
CA LEU A 318 -9.84 -3.40 -15.58
C LEU A 318 -10.04 -3.16 -17.08
N ARG A 319 -9.99 -1.88 -17.47
CA ARG A 319 -10.19 -1.44 -18.87
C ARG A 319 -8.89 -1.11 -19.59
N ALA A 320 -7.86 -0.74 -18.83
CA ALA A 320 -6.52 -0.46 -19.34
C ALA A 320 -5.83 -1.74 -19.85
N ARG A 321 -4.75 -1.56 -20.60
CA ARG A 321 -3.92 -2.68 -21.07
C ARG A 321 -3.31 -3.38 -19.85
N ILE A 322 -3.33 -4.71 -19.85
CA ILE A 322 -2.73 -5.49 -18.76
C ILE A 322 -1.33 -5.91 -19.17
N ARG A 323 -0.37 -5.74 -18.25
CA ARG A 323 0.93 -6.37 -18.30
C ARG A 323 1.13 -7.19 -17.02
N PHE A 324 1.37 -8.47 -17.14
CA PHE A 324 1.67 -9.29 -15.95
C PHE A 324 3.16 -9.25 -15.61
N PHE A 325 3.49 -9.51 -14.35
CA PHE A 325 4.82 -9.96 -13.98
C PHE A 325 4.76 -11.24 -13.13
N THR A 326 5.79 -12.08 -13.23
CA THR A 326 5.85 -13.36 -12.52
C THR A 326 7.30 -13.85 -12.35
N LEU A 327 7.57 -14.52 -11.23
CA LEU A 327 8.79 -15.28 -11.03
C LEU A 327 8.74 -16.69 -11.64
N ASP A 328 7.57 -17.15 -12.10
CA ASP A 328 7.38 -18.46 -12.73
C ASP A 328 7.10 -18.30 -14.24
N PRO A 329 8.06 -18.63 -15.12
CA PRO A 329 7.86 -18.53 -16.57
C PRO A 329 6.81 -19.54 -17.09
N ARG A 330 6.42 -20.52 -16.27
CA ARG A 330 5.38 -21.50 -16.58
C ARG A 330 3.99 -21.11 -16.08
N ASN A 331 3.85 -19.94 -15.44
CA ASN A 331 2.58 -19.47 -14.88
C ASN A 331 1.46 -19.54 -15.94
N PRO A 332 0.41 -20.37 -15.73
CA PRO A 332 -0.62 -20.61 -16.74
C PRO A 332 -1.37 -19.34 -17.17
N ARG A 333 -1.54 -18.37 -16.25
CA ARG A 333 -2.20 -17.10 -16.54
C ARG A 333 -1.36 -16.26 -17.49
N VAL A 334 -0.07 -16.17 -17.21
CA VAL A 334 0.89 -15.43 -18.04
C VAL A 334 0.98 -16.05 -19.43
N ARG A 335 1.14 -17.37 -19.54
CA ARG A 335 1.16 -18.07 -20.84
C ARG A 335 -0.09 -17.83 -21.68
N ARG A 336 -1.28 -17.90 -21.06
CA ARG A 336 -2.55 -17.62 -21.76
C ARG A 336 -2.67 -16.15 -22.17
N HIS A 337 -2.15 -15.24 -21.34
CA HIS A 337 -2.17 -13.80 -21.61
C HIS A 337 -1.26 -13.46 -22.79
N THR A 338 -0.01 -13.95 -22.77
CA THR A 338 0.95 -13.67 -23.85
C THR A 338 0.57 -14.34 -25.16
N ALA A 339 0.01 -15.56 -25.13
CA ALA A 339 -0.53 -16.22 -26.33
C ALA A 339 -1.66 -15.43 -27.03
N ARG A 340 -2.27 -14.45 -26.35
CA ARG A 340 -3.29 -13.55 -26.89
C ARG A 340 -2.74 -12.18 -27.28
N GLY A 341 -1.41 -12.04 -27.39
CA GLY A 341 -0.74 -10.77 -27.66
C GLY A 341 -0.57 -9.87 -26.44
N GLY A 342 -0.88 -10.36 -25.23
CA GLY A 342 -0.56 -9.64 -24.00
C GLY A 342 0.95 -9.59 -23.75
N ILE A 343 1.40 -8.64 -22.93
CA ILE A 343 2.81 -8.50 -22.56
C ILE A 343 3.01 -8.95 -21.12
N ALA A 344 4.11 -9.64 -20.84
CA ALA A 344 4.49 -9.97 -19.47
C ALA A 344 5.98 -9.75 -19.22
N MET A 345 6.33 -9.52 -17.96
CA MET A 345 7.70 -9.49 -17.45
C MET A 345 7.91 -10.79 -16.67
N VAL A 346 8.83 -11.64 -17.11
CA VAL A 346 9.06 -12.95 -16.50
C VAL A 346 10.49 -13.12 -16.04
N LEU A 347 10.69 -13.86 -14.96
CA LEU A 347 11.99 -14.45 -14.65
C LEU A 347 12.16 -15.72 -15.49
N GLU A 348 13.17 -15.75 -16.35
CA GLU A 348 13.47 -16.88 -17.23
C GLU A 348 14.98 -17.04 -17.37
N ASP A 349 15.48 -18.25 -17.16
CA ASP A 349 16.91 -18.60 -17.28
C ASP A 349 17.85 -17.61 -16.58
N GLY A 350 17.50 -17.24 -15.34
CA GLY A 350 18.28 -16.33 -14.50
C GLY A 350 18.26 -14.87 -14.96
N ALA A 351 17.32 -14.46 -15.82
CA ALA A 351 17.20 -13.10 -16.32
C ALA A 351 15.77 -12.57 -16.31
N LEU A 352 15.66 -11.24 -16.27
CA LEU A 352 14.40 -10.54 -16.51
C LEU A 352 14.15 -10.50 -18.02
N VAL A 353 12.97 -10.93 -18.44
CA VAL A 353 12.59 -11.04 -19.86
C VAL A 353 11.22 -10.39 -20.09
N GLU A 354 11.11 -9.54 -21.12
CA GLU A 354 9.82 -9.07 -21.63
C GLU A 354 9.31 -10.07 -22.69
N VAL A 355 8.10 -10.59 -22.48
CA VAL A 355 7.46 -11.60 -23.34
C VAL A 355 6.20 -11.02 -23.97
N GLU A 356 6.10 -11.12 -25.30
CA GLU A 356 4.95 -10.67 -26.09
C GLU A 356 4.67 -11.69 -27.19
N GLY A 357 3.59 -12.46 -27.06
CA GLY A 357 3.36 -13.60 -27.95
C GLY A 357 4.55 -14.57 -27.93
N PRO A 358 5.14 -14.89 -29.11
CA PRO A 358 6.33 -15.73 -29.20
C PRO A 358 7.64 -14.96 -28.93
N GLN A 359 7.62 -13.62 -28.91
CA GLN A 359 8.83 -12.82 -28.76
C GLN A 359 9.30 -12.82 -27.31
N ARG A 360 10.59 -13.09 -27.11
CA ARG A 360 11.28 -12.99 -25.82
C ARG A 360 12.44 -12.00 -25.94
N ARG A 361 12.38 -10.93 -25.16
CA ARG A 361 13.38 -9.85 -25.15
C ARG A 361 14.05 -9.83 -23.79
N ARG A 362 15.28 -10.33 -23.72
CA ARG A 362 16.10 -10.30 -22.50
C ARG A 362 16.40 -8.85 -22.12
N ILE A 363 16.28 -8.52 -20.83
CA ILE A 363 16.52 -7.18 -20.29
C ILE A 363 17.87 -7.15 -19.59
N VAL A 364 18.00 -7.93 -18.52
CA VAL A 364 19.16 -7.93 -17.63
C VAL A 364 19.25 -9.27 -16.90
N ALA A 365 20.46 -9.78 -16.67
CA ALA A 365 20.64 -10.94 -15.81
C ALA A 365 20.29 -10.57 -14.37
N VAL A 366 19.66 -11.46 -13.61
CA VAL A 366 19.33 -11.18 -12.21
C VAL A 366 20.58 -10.85 -11.40
N GLY A 367 21.68 -11.59 -11.61
CA GLY A 367 22.96 -11.34 -10.92
C GLY A 367 23.57 -9.96 -11.21
N GLU A 368 23.19 -9.30 -12.30
CA GLU A 368 23.64 -7.94 -12.62
C GLU A 368 22.79 -6.86 -11.94
N VAL A 369 21.72 -7.21 -11.23
CA VAL A 369 20.84 -6.28 -10.52
C VAL A 369 21.18 -6.34 -9.02
N PRO A 370 21.94 -5.37 -8.45
CA PRO A 370 22.51 -5.47 -7.11
C PRO A 370 21.47 -5.71 -6.01
N SER A 371 20.31 -5.04 -6.11
CA SER A 371 19.20 -5.19 -5.15
C SER A 371 18.60 -6.60 -5.07
N THR A 372 18.89 -7.48 -6.04
CA THR A 372 18.43 -8.88 -6.01
C THR A 372 19.36 -9.80 -5.24
N VAL A 373 20.55 -9.33 -4.83
CA VAL A 373 21.54 -10.11 -4.08
C VAL A 373 21.84 -11.43 -4.80
N GLY A 374 22.26 -11.35 -6.08
CA GLY A 374 22.53 -12.53 -6.91
C GLY A 374 21.30 -13.37 -7.25
N GLY A 375 20.10 -12.81 -7.05
CA GLY A 375 18.82 -13.50 -7.20
C GLY A 375 18.29 -14.18 -5.95
N LEU A 376 19.01 -14.12 -4.83
CA LEU A 376 18.55 -14.64 -3.55
C LEU A 376 17.36 -13.81 -3.00
N ALA A 377 17.38 -12.49 -3.20
CA ALA A 377 16.28 -11.60 -2.81
C ALA A 377 15.16 -11.66 -3.86
N ARG A 378 14.42 -12.79 -3.89
CA ARG A 378 13.34 -13.05 -4.86
C ARG A 378 12.27 -11.97 -4.90
N HIS A 379 11.97 -11.35 -3.75
CA HIS A 379 11.04 -10.22 -3.66
C HIS A 379 11.54 -9.00 -4.46
N ASN A 380 12.85 -8.74 -4.49
CA ASN A 380 13.42 -7.67 -5.30
C ASN A 380 13.52 -8.04 -6.78
N VAL A 381 13.64 -9.33 -7.13
CA VAL A 381 13.45 -9.77 -8.52
C VAL A 381 12.03 -9.45 -8.99
N ALA A 382 11.02 -9.72 -8.15
CA ALA A 382 9.63 -9.37 -8.44
C ALA A 382 9.42 -7.85 -8.54
N ASN A 383 10.00 -7.06 -7.62
CA ASN A 383 9.94 -5.60 -7.68
C ASN A 383 10.61 -5.04 -8.94
N ALA A 384 11.73 -5.63 -9.38
CA ALA A 384 12.43 -5.23 -10.60
C ALA A 384 11.63 -5.58 -11.87
N LEU A 385 10.98 -6.74 -11.92
CA LEU A 385 10.05 -7.09 -13.00
C LEU A 385 8.86 -6.12 -13.07
N ALA A 386 8.31 -5.76 -11.91
CA ALA A 386 7.22 -4.78 -11.82
C ALA A 386 7.66 -3.39 -12.29
N ALA A 387 8.84 -2.93 -11.84
CA ALA A 387 9.43 -1.66 -12.23
C ALA A 387 9.74 -1.61 -13.73
N ALA A 388 10.33 -2.67 -14.27
CA ALA A 388 10.59 -2.81 -15.70
C ALA A 388 9.29 -2.73 -16.51
N GLY A 389 8.24 -3.44 -16.08
CA GLY A 389 6.93 -3.39 -16.73
C GLY A 389 6.30 -2.00 -16.74
N ALA A 390 6.46 -1.25 -15.65
CA ALA A 390 5.93 0.11 -15.52
C ALA A 390 6.72 1.11 -16.36
N ALA A 391 8.05 1.12 -16.25
CA ALA A 391 8.92 2.03 -17.00
C ALA A 391 8.79 1.82 -18.52
N ARG A 392 8.71 0.57 -18.98
CA ARG A 392 8.43 0.24 -20.39
C ARG A 392 7.07 0.78 -20.84
N SER A 393 6.08 0.86 -19.95
CA SER A 393 4.76 1.42 -20.26
C SER A 393 4.77 2.95 -20.37
N LEU A 394 5.78 3.59 -19.77
CA LEU A 394 6.04 5.04 -19.85
C LEU A 394 7.05 5.41 -20.95
N GLY A 395 7.47 4.45 -21.78
CA GLY A 395 8.31 4.69 -22.95
C GLY A 395 9.82 4.45 -22.76
N ALA A 396 10.28 4.02 -21.58
CA ALA A 396 11.69 3.64 -21.41
C ALA A 396 12.06 2.49 -22.35
N SER A 397 13.26 2.51 -22.94
CA SER A 397 13.76 1.41 -23.77
C SER A 397 14.20 0.21 -22.91
N LEU A 398 14.38 -0.97 -23.51
CA LEU A 398 14.95 -2.11 -22.79
C LEU A 398 16.36 -1.80 -22.24
N ARG A 399 17.12 -0.97 -22.96
CA ARG A 399 18.45 -0.53 -22.55
C ARG A 399 18.38 0.36 -21.31
N ASP A 400 17.46 1.32 -21.27
CA ASP A 400 17.27 2.21 -20.11
C ASP A 400 16.84 1.43 -18.88
N VAL A 401 15.92 0.47 -19.06
CA VAL A 401 15.49 -0.43 -17.98
C VAL A 401 16.65 -1.25 -17.45
N ALA A 402 17.43 -1.88 -18.33
CA ALA A 402 18.58 -2.67 -17.92
C ALA A 402 19.63 -1.81 -17.20
N ALA A 403 19.95 -0.63 -17.74
CA ALA A 403 20.92 0.28 -17.15
C ALA A 403 20.46 0.80 -15.77
N GLY A 404 19.21 1.25 -15.66
CA GLY A 404 18.66 1.74 -14.38
C GLY A 404 18.58 0.66 -13.30
N LEU A 405 18.29 -0.59 -13.66
CA LEU A 405 18.29 -1.70 -12.71
C LEU A 405 19.69 -2.11 -12.25
N ARG A 406 20.71 -2.09 -13.14
CA ARG A 406 22.11 -2.36 -12.75
C ARG A 406 22.65 -1.32 -11.78
N ASP A 407 22.16 -0.10 -11.90
CA ASP A 407 22.63 1.07 -11.17
C ASP A 407 21.82 1.33 -9.87
N PHE A 408 20.72 0.61 -9.67
CA PHE A 408 19.94 0.64 -8.44
C PHE A 408 20.56 -0.27 -7.36
N ARG A 409 21.09 0.36 -6.30
CA ARG A 409 21.76 -0.30 -5.18
C ARG A 409 20.86 -0.32 -3.93
N PRO A 410 20.85 -1.42 -3.16
CA PRO A 410 20.11 -1.50 -1.90
C PRO A 410 20.90 -0.81 -0.76
N SER A 411 21.20 0.49 -0.92
CA SER A 411 21.98 1.29 0.03
C SER A 411 21.13 2.29 0.80
N ALA A 412 21.68 2.88 1.87
CA ALA A 412 20.99 3.89 2.66
C ALA A 412 20.61 5.14 1.85
N GLU A 413 21.40 5.48 0.83
CA GLU A 413 21.20 6.66 -0.02
C GLU A 413 20.07 6.43 -1.02
N GLN A 414 20.08 5.29 -1.72
CA GLN A 414 19.12 5.03 -2.79
C GLN A 414 17.82 4.38 -2.29
N ALA A 415 17.90 3.57 -1.24
CA ALA A 415 16.81 2.76 -0.72
C ALA A 415 16.90 2.64 0.83
N PRO A 416 16.74 3.75 1.57
CA PRO A 416 16.92 3.79 3.03
C PRO A 416 16.04 2.79 3.77
N GLY A 417 16.68 1.87 4.49
CA GLY A 417 16.02 0.80 5.25
C GLY A 417 15.26 -0.19 4.37
N ARG A 418 15.64 -0.35 3.10
CA ARG A 418 15.07 -1.34 2.18
C ARG A 418 16.16 -2.31 1.76
N LEU A 419 16.27 -3.39 2.53
CA LEU A 419 17.27 -4.43 2.40
C LEU A 419 18.70 -3.88 2.36
N ASN A 420 19.07 -3.02 3.30
CA ASN A 420 20.45 -2.52 3.38
C ASN A 420 21.33 -3.56 4.07
N LEU A 421 22.40 -4.01 3.40
CA LEU A 421 23.34 -4.99 3.91
C LEU A 421 24.62 -4.31 4.37
N TYR A 422 25.10 -4.69 5.54
CA TYR A 422 26.35 -4.19 6.12
C TYR A 422 27.19 -5.34 6.66
N ARG A 423 28.50 -5.16 6.64
CA ARG A 423 29.46 -6.07 7.24
C ARG A 423 30.07 -5.42 8.46
N VAL A 424 30.02 -6.11 9.60
CA VAL A 424 30.69 -5.69 10.84
C VAL A 424 31.60 -6.83 11.28
N GLY A 425 32.89 -6.73 10.95
CA GLY A 425 33.83 -7.85 11.07
C GLY A 425 33.39 -9.05 10.22
N GLU A 426 33.11 -10.18 10.86
CA GLU A 426 32.64 -11.42 10.24
C GLU A 426 31.11 -11.51 10.11
N ARG A 427 30.39 -10.52 10.64
CA ARG A 427 28.94 -10.52 10.75
C ARG A 427 28.31 -9.81 9.56
N LEU A 428 27.20 -10.34 9.09
CA LEU A 428 26.33 -9.69 8.12
C LEU A 428 25.15 -9.08 8.86
N VAL A 429 24.90 -7.80 8.68
CA VAL A 429 23.75 -7.08 9.23
C VAL A 429 22.82 -6.73 8.09
N ILE A 430 21.55 -7.09 8.22
CA ILE A 430 20.47 -6.76 7.29
C ILE A 430 19.55 -5.77 8.00
N VAL A 431 19.46 -4.55 7.48
CA VAL A 431 18.54 -3.52 7.97
C VAL A 431 17.39 -3.39 6.96
N ASP A 432 16.17 -3.71 7.40
CA ASP A 432 14.98 -3.67 6.54
C ASP A 432 13.75 -3.12 7.27
N PHE A 433 12.80 -2.59 6.50
CA PHE A 433 11.55 -1.99 6.98
C PHE A 433 10.40 -3.00 7.09
N ALA A 434 10.66 -4.30 6.94
CA ALA A 434 9.67 -5.33 7.20
C ALA A 434 8.90 -5.00 8.49
N HIS A 435 7.57 -4.93 8.40
CA HIS A 435 6.69 -4.47 9.49
C HIS A 435 5.49 -5.39 9.74
N ASN A 436 5.39 -6.48 8.97
CA ASN A 436 4.35 -7.50 9.01
C ASN A 436 4.97 -8.90 8.81
N GLU A 437 4.18 -9.95 9.07
CA GLU A 437 4.62 -11.36 8.96
C GLU A 437 5.20 -11.68 7.58
N ALA A 438 4.50 -11.34 6.50
CA ALA A 438 4.94 -11.62 5.14
C ALA A 438 6.24 -10.88 4.75
N GLY A 439 6.47 -9.68 5.30
CA GLY A 439 7.72 -8.95 5.11
C GLY A 439 8.89 -9.65 5.81
N LEU A 440 8.68 -10.08 7.04
CA LEU A 440 9.71 -10.79 7.82
C LEU A 440 10.04 -12.15 7.20
N GLU A 441 9.04 -12.89 6.71
CA GLU A 441 9.23 -14.19 6.04
C GLU A 441 10.17 -14.06 4.84
N VAL A 442 9.93 -13.04 4.01
CA VAL A 442 10.76 -12.74 2.84
C VAL A 442 12.21 -12.40 3.20
N ILE A 443 12.44 -11.77 4.35
CA ILE A 443 13.80 -11.50 4.84
C ILE A 443 14.46 -12.79 5.32
N PHE A 444 13.75 -13.67 6.03
CA PHE A 444 14.29 -14.96 6.43
C PHE A 444 14.59 -15.88 5.24
N ASP A 445 13.77 -15.87 4.18
CA ASP A 445 14.06 -16.63 2.96
C ASP A 445 15.37 -16.17 2.30
N LEU A 446 15.67 -14.87 2.35
CA LEU A 446 16.96 -14.35 1.92
C LEU A 446 18.08 -14.82 2.86
N VAL A 447 17.88 -14.77 4.18
CA VAL A 447 18.87 -15.25 5.16
C VAL A 447 19.21 -16.72 4.90
N ASP A 448 18.22 -17.59 4.69
CA ASP A 448 18.44 -19.00 4.38
C ASP A 448 19.25 -19.18 3.09
N GLY A 449 18.95 -18.39 2.06
CA GLY A 449 19.72 -18.35 0.83
C GLY A 449 21.18 -17.94 1.06
N LEU A 450 21.41 -16.90 1.87
CA LEU A 450 22.74 -16.41 2.22
C LEU A 450 23.55 -17.43 3.04
N VAL A 451 22.91 -18.07 4.01
CA VAL A 451 23.53 -19.14 4.82
C VAL A 451 23.87 -20.34 3.95
N GLY A 452 22.97 -20.71 3.03
CA GLY A 452 23.18 -21.79 2.06
C GLY A 452 24.40 -21.55 1.15
N VAL A 453 24.54 -20.34 0.61
CA VAL A 453 25.69 -19.97 -0.24
C VAL A 453 27.01 -19.96 0.53
N ARG A 454 27.00 -19.57 1.81
CA ARG A 454 28.20 -19.59 2.66
C ARG A 454 28.70 -20.99 2.99
N GLY A 455 27.91 -22.05 2.76
CA GLY A 455 28.29 -23.44 3.04
C GLY A 455 28.45 -23.79 4.53
N VAL A 456 28.26 -22.82 5.43
CA VAL A 456 28.34 -23.02 6.89
C VAL A 456 26.92 -23.27 7.40
N ARG A 457 26.58 -24.56 7.48
CA ARG A 457 25.27 -25.09 7.95
C ARG A 457 24.84 -24.61 9.35
N THR A 458 25.71 -23.93 10.08
CA THR A 458 25.55 -23.53 11.49
C THR A 458 25.77 -22.03 11.70
N THR A 459 25.50 -21.18 10.71
CA THR A 459 25.62 -19.72 10.87
C THR A 459 24.47 -19.22 11.77
N PRO A 460 24.73 -18.74 13.01
CA PRO A 460 23.68 -18.23 13.88
C PRO A 460 22.97 -17.01 13.30
N VAL A 461 21.66 -16.97 13.50
CA VAL A 461 20.77 -15.88 13.08
C VAL A 461 20.21 -15.17 14.32
N VAL A 462 20.41 -13.86 14.38
CA VAL A 462 19.80 -12.98 15.40
C VAL A 462 18.73 -12.14 14.73
N ALA A 463 17.50 -12.18 15.25
CA ALA A 463 16.40 -11.34 14.77
C ALA A 463 16.00 -10.28 15.80
N ILE A 464 16.11 -9.02 15.40
CA ILE A 464 15.64 -7.86 16.15
C ILE A 464 14.32 -7.40 15.53
N VAL A 465 13.22 -7.76 16.17
CA VAL A 465 11.86 -7.54 15.65
C VAL A 465 11.13 -6.43 16.40
N GLY A 466 10.13 -5.84 15.77
CA GLY A 466 9.26 -4.84 16.39
C GLY A 466 8.38 -4.17 15.33
N THR A 467 7.24 -3.61 15.71
CA THR A 467 6.33 -2.90 14.78
C THR A 467 5.49 -1.87 15.55
N ALA A 468 4.58 -1.17 14.85
CA ALA A 468 3.65 -0.21 15.45
C ALA A 468 2.59 -0.90 16.35
N GLY A 469 2.03 -0.16 17.31
CA GLY A 469 1.09 -0.70 18.30
C GLY A 469 -0.35 -0.89 17.79
N ASP A 470 -0.73 -0.27 16.66
CA ASP A 470 -2.06 -0.41 16.05
C ASP A 470 -2.23 -1.67 15.20
N ARG A 471 -1.32 -2.63 15.34
CA ARG A 471 -1.46 -3.97 14.75
C ARG A 471 -2.39 -4.83 15.59
N PRO A 472 -3.26 -5.62 14.94
CA PRO A 472 -4.03 -6.65 15.64
C PRO A 472 -3.13 -7.66 16.37
N ASP A 473 -3.66 -8.23 17.46
CA ASP A 473 -2.91 -9.14 18.35
C ASP A 473 -2.37 -10.36 17.62
N ASP A 474 -3.18 -10.95 16.75
CA ASP A 474 -2.78 -12.11 15.95
C ASP A 474 -1.63 -11.79 15.00
N SER A 475 -1.53 -10.56 14.46
CA SER A 475 -0.40 -10.10 13.66
C SER A 475 0.87 -9.95 14.51
N LEU A 476 0.77 -9.38 15.71
CA LEU A 476 1.93 -9.25 16.62
C LEU A 476 2.44 -10.63 17.04
N ARG A 477 1.53 -11.55 17.41
CA ARG A 477 1.85 -12.94 17.73
C ARG A 477 2.48 -13.67 16.55
N ALA A 478 1.97 -13.46 15.33
CA ALA A 478 2.50 -14.11 14.13
C ALA A 478 3.95 -13.69 13.84
N ILE A 479 4.27 -12.40 13.95
CA ILE A 479 5.66 -11.91 13.80
C ILE A 479 6.55 -12.54 14.87
N GLY A 480 6.10 -12.56 16.14
CA GLY A 480 6.86 -13.16 17.23
C GLY A 480 7.12 -14.65 17.04
N ARG A 481 6.09 -15.40 16.61
CA ARG A 481 6.18 -16.82 16.28
C ARG A 481 7.18 -17.07 15.15
N LEU A 482 7.04 -16.37 14.02
CA LEU A 482 7.90 -16.53 12.85
C LEU A 482 9.37 -16.25 13.17
N ALA A 483 9.63 -15.20 13.94
CA ALA A 483 10.99 -14.89 14.40
C ALA A 483 11.57 -16.04 15.24
N ALA A 484 10.78 -16.56 16.18
CA ALA A 484 11.18 -17.68 17.05
C ALA A 484 11.38 -19.01 16.32
N GLU A 485 10.71 -19.23 15.19
CA GLU A 485 10.88 -20.43 14.36
C GLU A 485 12.15 -20.38 13.50
N ARG A 486 12.64 -19.19 13.15
CA ARG A 486 13.68 -18.99 12.11
C ARG A 486 14.98 -18.36 12.63
N ALA A 487 15.01 -17.83 13.85
CA ALA A 487 16.21 -17.25 14.45
C ALA A 487 16.68 -18.02 15.69
N ASP A 488 17.98 -18.09 15.89
CA ASP A 488 18.59 -18.69 17.07
C ASP A 488 18.51 -17.76 18.28
N GLU A 489 18.57 -16.44 18.05
CA GLU A 489 18.35 -15.42 19.08
C GLU A 489 17.35 -14.35 18.66
N LEU A 490 16.67 -13.82 19.68
CA LEU A 490 15.62 -12.83 19.52
C LEU A 490 15.90 -11.63 20.40
N ALA A 491 15.63 -10.45 19.85
CA ALA A 491 15.45 -9.24 20.61
C ALA A 491 14.21 -8.51 20.11
N LEU A 492 13.54 -7.82 21.01
CA LEU A 492 12.48 -6.90 20.66
C LEU A 492 13.01 -5.48 20.72
N LYS A 493 12.85 -4.73 19.64
CA LYS A 493 12.94 -3.28 19.68
C LYS A 493 11.55 -2.70 19.89
N GLU A 494 11.46 -1.60 20.61
CA GLU A 494 10.22 -0.88 20.80
C GLU A 494 10.03 0.21 19.75
N THR A 495 8.78 0.62 19.59
CA THR A 495 8.41 1.71 18.68
C THR A 495 7.58 2.72 19.47
N LEU A 496 8.15 3.28 20.54
CA LEU A 496 7.42 4.03 21.56
C LEU A 496 6.58 5.20 20.99
N ARG A 497 7.10 5.89 19.97
CA ARG A 497 6.36 6.97 19.27
C ARG A 497 5.11 6.49 18.53
N TYR A 498 5.03 5.20 18.20
CA TYR A 498 3.97 4.61 17.37
C TYR A 498 3.19 3.52 18.11
N LEU A 499 3.04 3.67 19.44
CA LEU A 499 2.17 2.82 20.24
C LEU A 499 0.68 2.96 19.86
N ARG A 500 0.28 4.13 19.32
CA ARG A 500 -1.05 4.37 18.71
C ARG A 500 -2.22 3.93 19.60
N GLY A 501 -2.15 4.28 20.89
CA GLY A 501 -3.19 3.99 21.88
C GLY A 501 -3.04 2.65 22.60
N ARG A 502 -2.03 1.84 22.25
CA ARG A 502 -1.70 0.60 22.95
C ARG A 502 -0.63 0.83 24.02
N THR A 503 -0.68 0.10 25.12
CA THR A 503 0.39 0.14 26.15
C THR A 503 1.62 -0.64 25.68
N ARG A 504 2.80 -0.25 26.13
CA ARG A 504 4.07 -0.98 25.94
C ARG A 504 3.94 -2.46 26.30
N GLU A 505 3.43 -2.74 27.49
CA GLU A 505 3.32 -4.07 28.08
C GLU A 505 2.45 -4.99 27.22
N SER A 506 1.38 -4.44 26.65
CA SER A 506 0.50 -5.16 25.73
C SER A 506 1.23 -5.55 24.43
N VAL A 507 1.93 -4.62 23.78
CA VAL A 507 2.69 -4.93 22.54
C VAL A 507 3.73 -6.01 22.81
N VAL A 508 4.55 -5.81 23.84
CA VAL A 508 5.60 -6.76 24.25
C VAL A 508 4.99 -8.13 24.60
N GLY A 509 3.85 -8.12 25.31
CA GLY A 509 3.12 -9.32 25.69
C GLY A 509 2.68 -10.16 24.50
N GLU A 510 2.17 -9.53 23.43
CA GLU A 510 1.74 -10.27 22.22
C GLU A 510 2.91 -10.89 21.46
N PHE A 511 4.03 -10.17 21.32
CA PHE A 511 5.24 -10.75 20.73
C PHE A 511 5.72 -11.98 21.52
N ARG A 512 5.79 -11.86 22.84
CA ARG A 512 6.18 -12.97 23.73
C ARG A 512 5.21 -14.14 23.65
N ALA A 513 3.91 -13.89 23.57
CA ALA A 513 2.90 -14.93 23.40
C ALA A 513 3.08 -15.68 22.07
N GLY A 514 3.39 -14.97 20.99
CA GLY A 514 3.76 -15.57 19.71
C GLY A 514 4.97 -16.49 19.81
N MET A 515 6.07 -16.00 20.41
CA MET A 515 7.31 -16.76 20.60
C MET A 515 7.14 -17.98 21.52
N ALA A 516 6.38 -17.83 22.60
CA ALA A 516 6.12 -18.92 23.54
C ALA A 516 5.33 -20.07 22.90
N SER A 517 4.51 -19.79 21.88
CA SER A 517 3.69 -20.80 21.20
C SER A 517 4.50 -21.90 20.50
N VAL A 518 5.79 -21.66 20.23
CA VAL A 518 6.70 -22.63 19.58
C VAL A 518 7.72 -23.23 20.55
N GLY A 519 7.47 -23.14 21.86
CA GLY A 519 8.26 -23.82 22.89
C GLY A 519 9.61 -23.15 23.20
N VAL A 520 9.82 -21.91 22.75
CA VAL A 520 11.06 -21.18 23.01
C VAL A 520 11.11 -20.76 24.49
N ALA A 521 11.89 -21.49 25.29
CA ALA A 521 12.07 -21.24 26.72
C ALA A 521 12.61 -19.83 27.04
N THR A 522 13.25 -19.18 26.06
CA THR A 522 13.78 -17.81 26.18
C THR A 522 12.74 -16.73 25.90
N ALA A 523 11.50 -17.03 25.50
CA ALA A 523 10.47 -16.03 25.21
C ALA A 523 10.22 -15.08 26.41
N ALA A 524 10.25 -15.61 27.65
CA ALA A 524 10.13 -14.81 28.86
C ALA A 524 11.38 -13.97 29.18
N ARG A 525 12.54 -14.38 28.69
CA ARG A 525 13.86 -13.74 28.90
C ARG A 525 14.32 -12.93 27.68
N MET A 526 13.47 -12.81 26.65
CA MET A 526 13.78 -12.04 25.45
C MET A 526 14.11 -10.60 25.85
N PRO A 527 15.31 -10.11 25.46
CA PRO A 527 15.70 -8.72 25.68
C PRO A 527 14.77 -7.76 24.94
N VAL A 528 14.39 -6.69 25.63
CA VAL A 528 13.56 -5.62 25.08
C VAL A 528 14.37 -4.33 25.15
N HIS A 529 14.51 -3.67 24.01
CA HIS A 529 15.29 -2.44 23.86
C HIS A 529 14.36 -1.30 23.44
N GLU A 530 14.63 -0.10 23.95
CA GLU A 530 13.80 1.08 23.74
C GLU A 530 13.72 1.50 22.26
N ASP A 531 14.78 1.28 21.51
CA ASP A 531 14.87 1.62 20.09
C ASP A 531 15.72 0.63 19.27
N GLU A 532 15.78 0.89 17.96
CA GLU A 532 16.48 0.06 16.99
C GLU A 532 18.01 0.13 17.10
N ALA A 533 18.56 1.28 17.47
CA ALA A 533 20.00 1.50 17.55
C ALA A 533 20.59 0.81 18.80
N LEU A 534 19.92 0.93 19.94
CA LEU A 534 20.27 0.24 21.19
C LEU A 534 20.17 -1.28 21.03
N ALA A 535 19.11 -1.77 20.36
CA ALA A 535 18.97 -3.19 20.08
C ALA A 535 20.10 -3.72 19.19
N LEU A 536 20.44 -2.98 18.12
CA LEU A 536 21.50 -3.34 17.20
C LEU A 536 22.87 -3.35 17.89
N ARG A 537 23.17 -2.30 18.66
CA ARG A 537 24.43 -2.22 19.42
C ARG A 537 24.56 -3.39 20.38
N ALA A 538 23.52 -3.66 21.18
CA ALA A 538 23.52 -4.79 22.09
C ALA A 538 23.76 -6.12 21.37
N ALA A 539 23.09 -6.34 20.23
CA ALA A 539 23.31 -7.55 19.42
C ALA A 539 24.75 -7.65 18.89
N LEU A 540 25.43 -6.54 18.57
CA LEU A 540 26.78 -6.56 18.01
C LEU A 540 27.91 -6.53 19.06
N THR A 541 27.63 -6.11 20.30
CA THR A 541 28.68 -5.89 21.32
C THR A 541 28.56 -6.74 22.58
N ASP A 542 27.38 -7.29 22.92
CA ASP A 542 27.18 -8.02 24.17
C ASP A 542 27.88 -9.39 24.17
N PRO A 543 28.92 -9.63 24.99
CA PRO A 543 29.70 -10.87 25.02
C PRO A 543 28.88 -12.14 25.29
N GLY A 544 27.67 -12.04 25.85
CA GLY A 544 26.83 -13.18 26.21
C GLY A 544 25.88 -13.72 25.13
N ARG A 545 25.84 -13.11 23.94
CA ARG A 545 24.93 -13.49 22.84
C ARG A 545 25.64 -14.26 21.73
N LEU A 546 24.96 -15.10 20.96
CA LEU A 546 25.50 -15.84 19.80
C LEU A 546 26.17 -14.93 18.76
N ALA A 547 25.78 -13.65 18.70
CA ALA A 547 26.46 -12.65 17.90
C ALA A 547 27.83 -12.20 18.45
N SER A 548 28.24 -12.56 19.67
CA SER A 548 29.54 -12.20 20.26
C SER A 548 30.66 -13.22 20.05
N GLY A 549 30.33 -14.43 19.59
CA GLY A 549 31.33 -15.41 19.24
C GLY A 549 32.20 -14.95 18.05
N PRO A 550 33.45 -15.42 17.90
CA PRO A 550 34.31 -15.13 16.76
C PRO A 550 33.85 -15.79 15.44
N GLY A 551 32.57 -16.16 15.33
CA GLY A 551 31.99 -16.86 14.18
C GLY A 551 31.16 -15.96 13.27
N ALA A 552 30.96 -16.40 12.03
CA ALA A 552 30.04 -15.76 11.10
C ALA A 552 28.61 -15.78 11.67
N ALA A 553 27.93 -14.64 11.71
CA ALA A 553 26.54 -14.51 12.13
C ALA A 553 25.76 -13.61 11.17
N VAL A 554 24.44 -13.80 11.12
CA VAL A 554 23.51 -12.90 10.40
C VAL A 554 22.61 -12.20 11.41
N VAL A 555 22.63 -10.87 11.41
CA VAL A 555 21.77 -10.04 12.25
C VAL A 555 20.71 -9.38 11.38
N VAL A 556 19.45 -9.68 11.62
CA VAL A 556 18.31 -9.05 10.96
C VAL A 556 17.71 -7.99 11.88
N LEU A 557 17.61 -6.75 11.39
CA LEU A 557 17.00 -5.64 12.11
C LEU A 557 15.79 -5.10 11.34
N MET A 558 14.61 -5.20 11.96
CA MET A 558 13.41 -4.49 11.51
C MET A 558 13.47 -3.01 11.93
N CYS A 559 13.93 -2.14 11.04
CA CYS A 559 14.13 -0.71 11.30
C CYS A 559 13.01 0.16 10.71
N HIS A 560 12.30 0.88 11.58
CA HIS A 560 11.13 1.69 11.22
C HIS A 560 11.32 3.18 11.51
N THR A 561 11.99 3.53 12.61
CA THR A 561 11.92 4.89 13.17
C THR A 561 13.26 5.58 13.34
N HIS A 562 14.31 4.86 13.75
CA HIS A 562 15.61 5.45 14.10
C HIS A 562 16.69 5.11 13.06
N ARG A 563 16.38 5.24 11.76
CA ARG A 563 17.31 4.92 10.67
C ARG A 563 18.64 5.67 10.76
N ALA A 564 18.61 6.96 11.10
CA ALA A 564 19.81 7.76 11.29
C ALA A 564 20.69 7.20 12.42
N ALA A 565 20.11 7.00 13.62
CA ALA A 565 20.84 6.44 14.76
C ALA A 565 21.37 5.01 14.52
N VAL A 566 20.65 4.19 13.73
CA VAL A 566 21.13 2.88 13.27
C VAL A 566 22.33 3.04 12.35
N SER A 567 22.29 3.98 11.40
CA SER A 567 23.41 4.29 10.52
C SER A 567 24.64 4.79 11.30
N ASP A 568 24.43 5.66 12.28
CA ASP A 568 25.49 6.18 13.16
C ASP A 568 26.13 5.03 13.96
N THR A 569 25.30 4.16 14.54
CA THR A 569 25.75 2.97 15.27
C THR A 569 26.55 2.02 14.37
N LEU A 570 26.10 1.78 13.15
CA LEU A 570 26.85 0.98 12.17
C LEU A 570 28.21 1.62 11.85
N THR A 571 28.24 2.94 11.65
CA THR A 571 29.46 3.69 11.35
C THR A 571 30.46 3.61 12.51
N GLU A 572 30.00 3.83 13.74
CA GLU A 572 30.81 3.70 14.96
C GLU A 572 31.41 2.31 15.13
N LEU A 573 30.68 1.27 14.73
CA LEU A 573 31.12 -0.12 14.81
C LEU A 573 31.98 -0.55 13.60
N GLY A 574 32.35 0.38 12.73
CA GLY A 574 33.18 0.11 11.56
C GLY A 574 32.48 -0.72 10.49
N ALA A 575 31.17 -0.53 10.33
CA ALA A 575 30.40 -1.25 9.33
C ALA A 575 30.77 -0.83 7.89
N GLU A 576 30.91 -1.81 7.01
CA GLU A 576 31.08 -1.59 5.57
C GLU A 576 29.80 -1.95 4.83
N SER A 577 29.35 -1.09 3.92
CA SER A 577 28.17 -1.38 3.08
C SER A 577 28.47 -2.50 2.10
N VAL A 578 27.61 -3.51 2.05
CA VAL A 578 27.71 -4.64 1.12
C VAL A 578 26.81 -4.35 -0.07
N THR A 579 27.43 -4.03 -1.20
CA THR A 579 26.71 -3.65 -2.44
C THR A 579 26.82 -4.69 -3.55
N ASP A 580 27.64 -5.73 -3.36
CA ASP A 580 27.86 -6.81 -4.32
C ASP A 580 27.86 -8.18 -3.61
N VAL A 581 27.35 -9.19 -4.31
CA VAL A 581 27.26 -10.60 -3.93
C VAL A 581 28.60 -11.32 -4.07
N ASP A 582 29.54 -10.81 -4.87
CA ASP A 582 30.85 -11.45 -5.07
C ASP A 582 31.63 -11.63 -3.75
N TRP A 583 31.41 -10.72 -2.79
CA TRP A 583 31.96 -10.86 -1.44
C TRP A 583 31.35 -12.03 -0.64
N LEU A 584 30.08 -12.39 -0.89
CA LEU A 584 29.42 -13.55 -0.25
C LEU A 584 29.96 -14.88 -0.82
N ALA A 585 30.29 -14.91 -2.11
CA ALA A 585 30.86 -16.08 -2.79
C ALA A 585 32.37 -16.26 -2.53
N GLY A 586 33.12 -15.16 -2.37
CA GLY A 586 34.59 -15.15 -2.29
C GLY A 586 35.23 -15.88 -1.10
N ARG A 587 34.45 -16.36 -0.11
CA ARG A 587 34.97 -17.20 0.99
C ARG A 587 34.73 -18.69 0.84
N ALA A 588 33.87 -19.12 -0.10
CA ALA A 588 33.74 -20.55 -0.41
C ALA A 588 34.97 -21.10 -1.15
N THR A 589 35.70 -20.24 -1.89
CA THR A 589 36.90 -20.61 -2.65
C THR A 589 38.20 -20.40 -1.87
N ALA A 590 38.23 -19.48 -0.91
CA ALA A 590 39.43 -19.20 -0.11
C ALA A 590 39.72 -20.25 0.99
N GLY A 591 38.79 -21.17 1.27
CA GLY A 591 38.97 -22.28 2.21
C GLY A 591 39.35 -23.62 1.57
N ALA A 592 39.60 -23.64 0.26
CA ALA A 592 39.96 -24.85 -0.51
C ALA A 592 41.32 -24.72 -1.23
N ALA A 593 42.18 -23.80 -0.79
CA ALA A 593 43.54 -23.63 -1.26
C ALA A 593 44.56 -24.01 -0.17
#